data_AF-A0AAW8FTS3-F1
#
_entry.id   AF-A0AAW8FTS3-F1
#
_cell.length_a   1.000
_cell.length_b   1.000
_cell.length_c   1.000
_cell.angle_alpha   90.00
_cell.angle_beta   90.00
_cell.angle_gamma   90.00
#
_symmetry.space_group_name_H-M   'P 1'
#
loop_
_entity.id
_entity.type
_entity.pdbx_description
1 polymer ?
#
loop_
_entity_poly.entity_id
_entity_poly.type
_entity_poly.pdbx_seq_one_letter_code
_entity_poly.pdbx_strand_id
1 'polypeptide(L)'
;MNGVSTTHYRVDLDLSKLAEGDSAQERKLRAQLGDNVPVDLWIDEEGLTRRQQIRMTVKDAAQTGGAGTSARQAQAKVVMDFSGFGTEVDVAAPPSADTVDMTDKVSRQSGTSSQTN
;
A
#
# COMPACT_ATOMS: atom_id res chain seq x y z
N MET A 1 5.32 14.79 17.73
CA MET A 1 4.51 14.72 16.49
C MET A 1 3.09 15.20 16.76
N ASN A 2 2.58 16.18 16.02
CA ASN A 2 1.26 16.80 16.28
C ASN A 2 1.04 17.20 17.76
N GLY A 3 2.07 17.71 18.43
CA GLY A 3 2.03 18.06 19.87
C GLY A 3 2.27 16.92 20.86
N VAL A 4 2.27 15.65 20.43
CA VAL A 4 2.52 14.48 21.30
C VAL A 4 4.01 14.12 21.29
N SER A 5 4.60 13.84 22.46
CA SER A 5 5.96 13.31 22.60
C SER A 5 6.04 11.91 21.99
N THR A 6 7.09 11.63 21.20
CA THR A 6 7.25 10.34 20.53
C THR A 6 8.71 9.95 20.46
N THR A 7 8.99 8.66 20.66
CA THR A 7 10.28 8.06 20.37
C THR A 7 10.29 7.53 18.94
N HIS A 8 11.34 7.86 18.17
CA HIS A 8 11.53 7.38 16.80
C HIS A 8 12.36 6.09 16.80
N TYR A 9 11.79 5.05 16.21
CA TYR A 9 12.45 3.77 15.98
C TYR A 9 12.64 3.55 14.48
N ARG A 10 13.74 2.91 14.11
CA ARG A 10 13.93 2.30 12.80
C ARG A 10 14.06 0.80 12.98
N VAL A 11 13.25 0.05 12.26
CA VAL A 11 13.25 -1.41 12.26
C VAL A 11 13.34 -1.91 10.83
N ASP A 12 13.99 -3.04 10.63
CA ASP A 12 14.06 -3.71 9.34
C ASP A 12 13.04 -4.85 9.32
N LEU A 13 12.21 -4.92 8.26
CA LEU A 13 11.21 -5.97 8.12
C LEU A 13 11.86 -7.33 7.83
N ASP A 14 11.44 -8.34 8.58
CA ASP A 14 11.84 -9.72 8.37
C ASP A 14 10.97 -10.35 7.25
N LEU A 15 11.51 -10.39 6.04
CA LEU A 15 10.82 -10.93 4.87
C LEU A 15 10.56 -12.44 4.98
N SER A 16 11.35 -13.17 5.77
CA SER A 16 11.12 -14.61 5.99
C SER A 16 9.86 -14.85 6.83
N LYS A 17 9.62 -13.99 7.82
CA LYS A 17 8.39 -13.99 8.62
C LYS A 17 7.18 -13.59 7.80
N LEU A 18 7.31 -12.59 6.93
CA LEU A 18 6.22 -12.18 6.01
C LEU A 18 5.89 -13.26 4.98
N ALA A 19 6.87 -14.06 4.59
CA ALA A 19 6.65 -15.20 3.70
C ALA A 19 6.13 -16.44 4.44
N GLU A 20 5.94 -16.38 5.76
CA GLU A 20 5.51 -17.51 6.60
C GLU A 20 6.41 -18.76 6.43
N GLY A 21 7.69 -18.55 6.11
CA GLY A 21 8.65 -19.63 5.84
C GLY A 21 8.61 -20.21 4.42
N ASP A 22 7.74 -19.74 3.53
CA ASP A 22 7.77 -20.12 2.11
C ASP A 22 8.95 -19.43 1.40
N SER A 23 9.97 -20.23 1.07
CA SER A 23 11.17 -19.74 0.41
C SER A 23 10.93 -19.13 -0.99
N ALA A 24 9.91 -19.58 -1.73
CA ALA A 24 9.58 -19.03 -3.04
C ALA A 24 8.93 -17.66 -2.90
N GLN A 25 8.02 -17.53 -1.92
CA GLN A 25 7.39 -16.25 -1.58
C GLN A 25 8.43 -15.26 -1.04
N GLU A 26 9.35 -15.70 -0.17
CA GLU A 26 10.43 -14.85 0.34
C GLU A 26 11.31 -14.32 -0.80
N ARG A 27 11.73 -15.19 -1.72
CA ARG A 27 12.51 -14.79 -2.91
C ARG A 27 11.76 -13.75 -3.75
N LYS A 28 10.44 -13.92 -3.92
CA LYS A 28 9.61 -12.95 -4.64
C LYS A 28 9.55 -11.60 -3.93
N LEU A 29 9.35 -11.60 -2.61
CA LEU A 29 9.36 -10.38 -1.79
C LEU A 29 10.70 -9.66 -1.87
N ARG A 30 11.82 -10.38 -1.73
CA ARG A 30 13.18 -9.82 -1.89
C ARG A 30 13.41 -9.23 -3.28
N ALA A 31 12.94 -9.91 -4.32
CA ALA A 31 13.05 -9.41 -5.69
C ALA A 31 12.31 -8.09 -5.88
N GLN A 32 11.12 -7.95 -5.27
CA GLN A 32 10.25 -6.78 -5.41
C GLN A 32 10.65 -5.60 -4.52
N LEU A 33 11.02 -5.86 -3.26
CA LEU A 33 11.20 -4.85 -2.22
C LEU A 33 12.68 -4.60 -1.88
N GLY A 34 13.58 -5.50 -2.29
CA GLY A 34 14.97 -5.52 -1.87
C GLY A 34 15.20 -6.38 -0.62
N ASP A 35 16.46 -6.52 -0.23
CA ASP A 35 16.85 -7.36 0.91
C ASP A 35 16.59 -6.72 2.27
N ASN A 36 16.54 -5.38 2.31
CA ASN A 36 16.26 -4.64 3.51
C ASN A 36 15.13 -3.63 3.27
N VAL A 37 14.07 -3.73 4.07
CA VAL A 37 12.90 -2.84 3.99
C VAL A 37 12.76 -2.11 5.32
N PRO A 38 13.41 -0.94 5.47
CA PRO A 38 13.36 -0.18 6.70
C PRO A 38 11.99 0.48 6.89
N VAL A 39 11.46 0.35 8.10
CA VAL A 39 10.26 1.01 8.58
C VAL A 39 10.64 1.96 9.70
N ASP A 40 10.25 3.22 9.55
CA ASP A 40 10.38 4.25 10.57
C ASP A 40 9.05 4.30 11.36
N LEU A 41 9.11 4.20 12.70
CA LEU A 41 7.95 4.22 13.61
C LEU A 41 8.12 5.31 14.66
N TRP A 42 7.05 6.05 14.93
CA TRP A 42 7.00 7.00 16.04
C TRP A 42 5.97 6.50 17.06
N ILE A 43 6.46 6.11 18.24
CA ILE A 43 5.65 5.54 19.32
C ILE A 43 5.63 6.54 20.47
N ASP A 44 4.47 6.82 21.03
CA ASP A 44 4.33 7.70 22.18
C ASP A 44 4.61 6.99 23.52
N GLU A 45 4.47 7.72 24.61
CA GLU A 45 4.69 7.22 25.98
C GLU A 45 3.64 6.19 26.42
N GLU A 46 2.47 6.15 25.76
CA GLU A 46 1.40 5.18 26.00
C GLU A 46 1.58 3.89 25.18
N GLY A 47 2.62 3.83 24.33
CA GLY A 47 2.89 2.69 23.45
C GLY A 47 2.09 2.68 22.15
N LEU A 48 1.40 3.78 21.82
CA LEU A 48 0.63 3.91 20.59
C LEU A 48 1.53 4.38 19.44
N THR A 49 1.43 3.69 18.31
CA THR A 49 2.11 4.12 17.07
C THR A 49 1.37 5.33 16.52
N ARG A 50 1.99 6.50 16.57
CA ARG A 50 1.42 7.75 16.07
C ARG A 50 1.71 7.96 14.58
N ARG A 51 2.84 7.43 14.08
CA ARG A 51 3.21 7.47 12.65
C ARG A 51 4.01 6.26 12.26
N GLN A 52 3.77 5.83 11.03
CA GLN A 52 4.57 4.84 10.33
C GLN A 52 5.01 5.42 8.99
N GLN A 53 6.29 5.24 8.66
CA GLN A 53 6.83 5.61 7.36
C GLN A 53 7.60 4.44 6.77
N ILE A 54 7.28 4.09 5.53
CA ILE A 54 7.97 3.04 4.77
C ILE A 54 8.58 3.67 3.53
N ARG A 55 9.86 3.38 3.27
CA ARG A 55 10.53 3.71 2.02
C ARG A 55 10.89 2.41 1.34
N MET A 56 10.35 2.20 0.14
CA MET A 56 10.60 1.00 -0.64
C MET A 56 10.97 1.38 -2.07
N THR A 57 11.84 0.59 -2.67
CA THR A 57 12.05 0.62 -4.12
C THR A 57 11.19 -0.50 -4.69
N VAL A 58 10.09 -0.15 -5.33
CA VAL A 58 9.26 -1.13 -6.03
C VAL A 58 9.90 -1.38 -7.39
N LYS A 59 10.32 -2.61 -7.61
CA LYS A 59 10.75 -3.06 -8.93
C LYS A 59 9.52 -3.58 -9.66
N ASP A 60 9.13 -2.91 -10.75
CA ASP A 60 8.11 -3.46 -11.63
C ASP A 60 8.68 -4.73 -12.28
N ALA A 61 8.16 -5.88 -11.87
CA ALA A 61 8.22 -7.08 -12.70
C ALA A 61 7.26 -6.83 -13.86
N ALA A 62 7.80 -6.32 -14.97
CA ALA A 62 7.13 -5.98 -16.23
C ALA A 62 5.74 -6.63 -16.35
N GLN A 63 4.67 -5.84 -16.22
CA GLN A 63 3.35 -6.28 -16.65
C GLN A 63 3.37 -6.42 -18.18
N THR A 64 3.37 -7.68 -18.61
CA THR A 64 2.65 -8.23 -19.77
C THR A 64 2.42 -7.27 -20.95
N GLY A 65 3.16 -7.49 -22.06
CA GLY A 65 2.58 -7.27 -23.40
C GLY A 65 3.30 -6.35 -24.38
N GLY A 66 4.51 -5.85 -24.12
CA GLY A 66 5.22 -5.02 -25.09
C GLY A 66 6.72 -5.30 -25.13
N ALA A 67 7.23 -5.71 -26.28
CA ALA A 67 8.66 -5.84 -26.52
C ALA A 67 9.36 -4.48 -26.28
N GLY A 68 10.19 -4.40 -25.23
CA GLY A 68 11.17 -3.32 -25.09
C GLY A 68 11.14 -2.45 -23.83
N THR A 69 10.44 -2.78 -22.76
CA THR A 69 10.49 -1.94 -21.54
C THR A 69 11.50 -2.48 -20.53
N SER A 70 12.62 -1.77 -20.38
CA SER A 70 13.58 -1.96 -19.29
C SER A 70 12.87 -1.95 -17.93
N ALA A 71 13.34 -2.78 -16.98
CA ALA A 71 12.80 -2.81 -15.62
C ALA A 71 12.77 -1.40 -15.02
N ARG A 72 11.56 -0.87 -14.77
CA ARG A 72 11.39 0.42 -14.10
C ARG A 72 11.47 0.20 -12.60
N GLN A 73 12.36 0.95 -11.96
CA GLN A 73 12.43 1.04 -10.51
C GLN A 73 11.69 2.32 -10.11
N ALA A 74 10.69 2.19 -9.25
CA ALA A 74 9.97 3.31 -8.68
C ALA A 74 10.31 3.41 -7.19
N GLN A 75 10.67 4.60 -6.72
CA GLN A 75 10.81 4.85 -5.29
C GLN A 75 9.44 5.26 -4.74
N ALA A 76 8.94 4.51 -3.76
CA ALA A 76 7.69 4.80 -3.08
C ALA A 76 7.98 5.16 -1.62
N LYS A 77 7.33 6.23 -1.15
CA LYS A 77 7.33 6.63 0.26
C LYS A 77 5.88 6.64 0.73
N VAL A 78 5.56 5.76 1.67
CA VAL A 78 4.25 5.72 2.32
C VAL A 78 4.40 6.30 3.71
N VAL A 79 3.56 7.27 4.08
CA VAL A 79 3.48 7.85 5.43
C VAL A 79 2.05 7.69 5.91
N MET A 80 1.88 7.06 7.06
CA MET A 80 0.59 6.88 7.72
C MET A 80 0.65 7.55 9.09
N ASP A 81 -0.33 8.40 9.36
CA ASP A 81 -0.53 9.08 10.63
C ASP A 81 -1.74 8.49 11.33
N PHE A 82 -1.60 8.19 12.62
CA PHE A 82 -2.64 7.58 13.43
C PHE A 82 -3.02 8.51 14.58
N SER A 83 -4.32 8.73 14.74
CA SER A 83 -4.91 9.60 15.76
C SER A 83 -6.33 9.13 16.10
N GLY A 84 -6.92 9.70 17.16
CA GLY A 84 -8.31 9.37 17.53
C GLY A 84 -8.48 7.96 18.11
N PHE A 85 -7.44 7.39 18.70
CA PHE A 85 -7.51 6.07 19.34
C PHE A 85 -8.65 6.00 20.36
N GLY A 86 -9.43 4.93 20.31
CA GLY A 86 -10.58 4.72 21.21
C GLY A 86 -11.81 5.58 20.91
N THR A 87 -11.81 6.37 19.83
CA THR A 87 -12.99 7.15 19.43
C THR A 87 -14.01 6.25 18.75
N GLU A 88 -15.26 6.30 19.20
CA GLU A 88 -16.37 5.63 18.52
C GLU A 88 -16.65 6.34 17.18
N VAL A 89 -16.79 5.57 16.11
CA VAL A 89 -17.04 6.10 14.76
C VAL A 89 -18.42 5.68 14.33
N ASP A 90 -19.26 6.65 14.01
CA ASP A 90 -20.55 6.41 13.35
C ASP A 90 -20.36 6.43 11.84
N VAL A 91 -20.78 5.36 11.17
CA VAL A 91 -20.64 5.18 9.72
C VAL A 91 -22.04 5.00 9.12
N ALA A 92 -22.51 6.04 8.44
CA ALA A 92 -23.73 5.98 7.64
C ALA A 92 -23.38 5.89 6.15
N ALA A 93 -24.22 5.19 5.38
CA ALA A 93 -24.11 5.23 3.93
C ALA A 93 -24.30 6.67 3.44
N PRO A 94 -23.52 7.12 2.43
CA PRO A 94 -23.77 8.41 1.81
C PRO A 94 -25.20 8.44 1.25
N PRO A 95 -25.89 9.60 1.27
CA PRO A 95 -27.19 9.75 0.67
C PRO A 95 -27.20 9.26 -0.78
N SER A 96 -28.32 8.68 -1.22
CA SER A 96 -28.42 8.16 -2.59
C SER A 96 -28.13 9.22 -3.66
N ALA A 97 -28.45 10.50 -3.37
CA ALA A 97 -28.16 11.64 -4.22
C ALA A 97 -26.64 11.91 -4.41
N ASP A 98 -25.79 11.46 -3.49
CA ASP A 98 -24.32 11.58 -3.54
C ASP A 98 -23.64 10.31 -4.08
N THR A 99 -24.44 9.35 -4.54
CA THR A 99 -23.97 8.10 -5.13
C THR A 99 -24.44 7.98 -6.58
N VAL A 100 -23.70 7.24 -7.38
CA VAL A 100 -24.07 6.97 -8.77
C VAL A 100 -23.80 5.50 -9.09
N ASP A 101 -24.76 4.85 -9.71
CA ASP A 101 -24.61 3.47 -10.16
C ASP A 101 -23.69 3.42 -11.39
N MET A 102 -22.59 2.69 -11.25
CA MET A 102 -21.57 2.52 -12.30
C MET A 102 -21.81 1.28 -13.17
N THR A 103 -22.80 0.44 -12.84
CA THR A 103 -23.10 -0.81 -13.56
C THR A 103 -23.38 -0.54 -15.04
N ASP A 104 -24.13 0.51 -15.34
CA ASP A 104 -24.43 0.94 -16.71
C ASP A 104 -23.24 1.59 -17.43
N LYS A 105 -22.31 2.19 -16.69
CA LYS A 105 -21.11 2.80 -17.31
C LYS A 105 -20.08 1.75 -17.67
N VAL A 106 -19.91 0.75 -16.82
CA VAL A 106 -18.99 -0.38 -17.06
C VAL A 106 -19.51 -1.25 -18.20
N SER A 107 -20.81 -1.56 -18.25
CA SER A 107 -21.39 -2.42 -19.31
C SER A 107 -21.30 -1.80 -20.71
N ARG A 108 -21.46 -0.48 -20.85
CA ARG A 108 -21.31 0.23 -22.15
C ARG A 108 -19.86 0.23 -22.65
N GLN A 109 -18.89 0.30 -21.75
CA GLN A 109 -17.47 0.26 -22.11
C GLN A 109 -17.05 -1.15 -22.58
N SER A 110 -17.64 -2.21 -22.01
CA SER A 110 -17.45 -3.60 -22.46
C SER A 110 -18.14 -3.93 -23.79
N GLY A 111 -19.21 -3.20 -24.16
CA GLY A 111 -19.93 -3.39 -25.43
C GLY A 111 -19.30 -2.70 -26.64
N THR A 112 -18.42 -1.70 -26.43
CA THR A 112 -17.81 -0.92 -27.52
C THR A 112 -16.57 -1.59 -28.12
N SER A 113 -15.93 -2.53 -27.41
CA SER A 113 -14.76 -3.29 -27.89
C SER A 113 -15.09 -4.45 -28.84
N SER A 114 -16.37 -4.70 -29.14
CA SER A 114 -16.81 -5.78 -30.04
C SER A 114 -17.10 -5.33 -31.49
N GLN A 115 -16.83 -4.07 -31.85
CA GLN A 115 -17.16 -3.55 -33.18
C GLN A 115 -16.01 -2.74 -33.82
N THR A 116 -14.92 -3.42 -34.15
CA THR A 116 -14.05 -3.04 -35.27
C THR A 116 -13.62 -4.33 -35.95
N ASN A 117 -14.21 -4.56 -37.12
CA ASN A 117 -13.91 -5.64 -38.08
C ASN A 117 -13.03 -5.06 -39.18
#